data_AF-A0A7G8DNZ4-F1
#
_entry.id   AF-A0A7G8DNZ4-F1
#
_cell.length_a   1.000
_cell.length_b   1.000
_cell.length_c   1.000
_cell.angle_alpha   90.00
_cell.angle_beta   90.00
_cell.angle_gamma   90.00
#
_symmetry.space_group_name_H-M   'P 1'
#
loop_
_entity.id
_entity.type
_entity.pdbx_description
1 polymer ?
#
loop_
_entity_poly.entity_id
_entity_poly.type
_entity_poly.pdbx_seq_one_letter_code
_entity_poly.pdbx_strand_id
1 'polypeptide(L)'
;MSIIPNTELILEKIPSPEGDLSGWIRFAHTINGYEQMGGFDACADLANSGGAATLTQLRCSLFFEARRDRHSGGISTNEELIRDLLRAIHQKVKSGELD
;
A
#
# COMPACT_ATOMS: atom_id res chain seq x y z
N MET A 1 -10.05 -8.48 8.65
CA MET A 1 -9.91 -7.12 8.06
C MET A 1 -10.88 -7.04 6.91
N SER A 2 -11.60 -5.92 6.72
CA SER A 2 -12.48 -5.77 5.56
C SER A 2 -11.71 -5.22 4.37
N ILE A 3 -11.90 -5.82 3.20
CA ILE A 3 -11.33 -5.32 1.94
C ILE A 3 -12.03 -4.02 1.54
N ILE A 4 -11.27 -3.07 1.01
CA ILE A 4 -11.79 -1.81 0.44
C ILE A 4 -11.38 -1.79 -1.04
N PRO A 5 -12.32 -2.01 -1.98
CA PRO A 5 -12.06 -1.86 -3.40
C PRO A 5 -11.53 -0.47 -3.75
N ASN A 6 -10.74 -0.35 -4.82
CA ASN A 6 -10.22 0.95 -5.26
C ASN A 6 -11.35 1.94 -5.59
N THR A 7 -12.45 1.45 -6.17
CA THR A 7 -13.65 2.24 -6.48
C THR A 7 -14.38 2.80 -5.26
N GLU A 8 -14.11 2.29 -4.06
CA GLU A 8 -14.70 2.75 -2.79
C GLU A 8 -13.70 3.50 -1.90
N LEU A 9 -12.49 3.73 -2.42
CA LEU A 9 -11.44 4.42 -1.70
C LEU A 9 -11.67 5.93 -1.78
N ILE A 10 -11.70 6.57 -0.61
CA ILE A 10 -11.82 8.02 -0.44
C ILE A 10 -10.66 8.51 0.42
N LEU A 11 -10.31 9.79 0.31
CA LEU A 11 -9.12 10.36 0.97
C LEU A 11 -9.13 10.15 2.49
N GLU A 12 -10.31 10.21 3.11
CA GLU A 12 -10.54 10.04 4.55
C GLU A 12 -10.22 8.62 5.05
N LYS A 13 -10.24 7.62 4.16
CA LYS A 13 -9.89 6.24 4.49
C LYS A 13 -8.39 5.95 4.38
N ILE A 14 -7.61 6.88 3.82
CA ILE A 14 -6.17 6.72 3.57
C ILE A 14 -5.41 7.47 4.67
N PRO A 15 -4.50 6.81 5.42
CA PRO A 15 -3.65 7.47 6.41
C PRO A 15 -2.88 8.66 5.82
N SER A 16 -2.71 9.72 6.61
CA SER A 16 -1.99 10.91 6.16
C SER A 16 -0.50 10.60 5.96
N PRO A 17 0.08 10.88 4.77
CA PRO A 17 1.51 10.66 4.52
C PRO A 17 2.41 11.59 5.33
N GLU A 18 1.88 12.70 5.86
CA GLU A 18 2.62 13.65 6.70
C GLU A 18 2.26 13.53 8.19
N GLY A 19 1.33 12.62 8.52
CA GLY A 19 0.81 12.44 9.88
C GLY A 19 1.43 11.26 10.62
N ASP A 20 0.70 10.81 11.64
CA ASP A 20 0.98 9.56 12.35
C ASP A 20 0.75 8.35 11.44
N LEU A 21 1.75 7.46 11.38
CA LEU A 21 1.72 6.26 10.56
C LEU A 21 1.02 5.09 11.27
N SER A 22 0.63 5.16 12.55
CA SER A 22 0.06 4.01 13.29
C SER A 22 -1.07 3.22 12.58
N GLY A 23 -1.82 3.86 11.68
CA GLY A 23 -2.87 3.24 10.86
C GLY A 23 -2.42 2.58 9.55
N TRP A 24 -1.17 2.73 9.11
CA TRP A 24 -0.70 2.34 7.77
C TRP A 24 -0.81 0.84 7.53
N ILE A 25 -0.42 0.00 8.49
CA ILE A 25 -0.49 -1.48 8.39
C ILE A 25 -1.94 -1.92 8.22
N ARG A 26 -2.86 -1.31 9.00
CA ARG A 26 -4.28 -1.63 8.92
C ARG A 26 -4.83 -1.30 7.52
N PHE A 27 -4.47 -0.13 7.00
CA PHE A 27 -4.84 0.29 5.66
C PHE A 27 -4.23 -0.60 4.57
N ALA A 28 -2.96 -0.96 4.68
CA ALA A 28 -2.26 -1.84 3.74
C ALA A 28 -2.96 -3.21 3.57
N HIS A 29 -3.57 -3.70 4.65
CA HIS A 29 -4.34 -4.96 4.68
C HIS A 29 -5.80 -4.84 4.20
N THR A 30 -6.22 -3.69 3.66
CA THR A 30 -7.53 -3.51 3.01
C THR A 30 -7.52 -3.98 1.55
N ILE A 31 -6.37 -4.44 1.05
CA ILE A 31 -6.19 -5.13 -0.23
C ILE A 31 -5.41 -6.42 0.02
N ASN A 32 -5.60 -7.42 -0.83
CA ASN A 32 -4.76 -8.62 -0.84
C ASN A 32 -3.80 -8.55 -2.04
N GLY A 33 -2.59 -8.05 -1.83
CA GLY A 33 -1.62 -7.87 -2.91
C GLY A 33 -1.22 -9.18 -3.61
N TYR A 34 -1.28 -10.31 -2.90
CA TYR A 34 -1.00 -11.61 -3.53
C TYR A 34 -2.08 -12.00 -4.54
N GLU A 35 -3.35 -11.77 -4.24
CA GLU A 35 -4.44 -12.06 -5.17
C GLU A 35 -4.42 -11.12 -6.39
N GLN A 36 -4.07 -9.84 -6.18
CA GLN A 36 -4.02 -8.85 -7.26
C GLN A 36 -2.84 -9.08 -8.23
N MET A 37 -1.70 -9.53 -7.71
CA MET A 37 -0.48 -9.71 -8.52
C MET A 37 -0.28 -11.14 -9.02
N GLY A 38 -1.11 -12.10 -8.58
CA GLY A 38 -0.99 -13.51 -8.99
C GLY A 38 -0.02 -14.34 -8.15
N GLY A 39 0.31 -13.89 -6.93
CA GLY A 39 1.09 -14.67 -5.97
C GLY A 39 2.08 -13.84 -5.16
N PHE A 40 2.86 -14.53 -4.32
CA PHE A 40 3.90 -13.93 -3.51
C PHE A 40 5.02 -13.33 -4.37
N ASP A 41 5.59 -14.11 -5.30
CA ASP A 41 6.76 -13.71 -6.08
C ASP A 41 6.48 -12.44 -6.91
N ALA A 42 5.36 -12.40 -7.65
CA ALA A 42 4.97 -11.24 -8.44
C ALA A 42 4.73 -9.98 -7.59
N CYS A 43 4.17 -10.13 -6.38
CA CYS A 43 3.97 -9.02 -5.46
C CYS A 43 5.30 -8.54 -4.85
N ALA A 44 6.21 -9.45 -4.54
CA ALA A 44 7.55 -9.15 -4.06
C ALA A 44 8.37 -8.41 -5.13
N ASP A 45 8.35 -8.89 -6.37
CA ASP A 45 9.04 -8.27 -7.51
C ASP A 45 8.56 -6.84 -7.76
N LEU A 46 7.24 -6.62 -7.73
CA LEU A 46 6.67 -5.28 -7.83
C LEU A 46 7.19 -4.37 -6.71
N ALA A 47 7.09 -4.80 -5.46
CA ALA A 47 7.52 -4.00 -4.30
C ALA A 47 9.02 -3.69 -4.33
N ASN A 48 9.85 -4.65 -4.72
CA ASN A 48 11.30 -4.51 -4.78
C ASN A 48 11.78 -3.69 -5.98
N SER A 49 11.04 -3.67 -7.10
CA SER A 49 11.42 -2.94 -8.31
C SER A 49 11.26 -1.42 -8.19
N GLY A 50 10.43 -0.94 -7.25
CA GLY A 50 10.03 0.47 -7.17
C GLY A 50 9.17 0.95 -8.35
N GLY A 51 8.71 0.05 -9.23
CA GLY A 51 7.99 0.38 -10.47
C GLY A 51 6.47 0.53 -10.33
N ALA A 52 5.93 0.70 -9.12
CA ALA A 52 4.49 0.83 -8.91
C ALA A 52 3.96 2.16 -9.46
N ALA A 53 3.06 2.09 -10.44
CA ALA A 53 2.53 3.25 -11.15
C ALA A 53 1.00 3.42 -11.03
N THR A 54 0.27 2.30 -10.91
CA THR A 54 -1.20 2.29 -10.77
C THR A 54 -1.63 2.33 -9.31
N LEU A 55 -2.88 2.70 -9.02
CA LEU A 55 -3.39 2.68 -7.64
C LEU A 55 -3.32 1.26 -7.06
N THR A 56 -3.75 0.25 -7.83
CA THR A 56 -3.59 -1.16 -7.46
C THR A 56 -2.14 -1.52 -7.13
N GLN A 57 -1.18 -1.17 -7.99
CA GLN A 57 0.23 -1.50 -7.76
C GLN A 57 0.78 -0.82 -6.50
N LEU A 58 0.48 0.46 -6.29
CA LEU A 58 0.92 1.20 -5.12
C LEU A 58 0.37 0.58 -3.82
N ARG A 59 -0.91 0.20 -3.82
CA ARG A 59 -1.54 -0.49 -2.68
C ARG A 59 -0.96 -1.89 -2.47
N CYS A 60 -0.60 -2.62 -3.54
CA CYS A 60 0.06 -3.91 -3.44
C CYS A 60 1.48 -3.81 -2.87
N SER A 61 2.25 -2.81 -3.29
CA SER A 61 3.56 -2.52 -2.69
C SER A 61 3.44 -2.21 -1.21
N LEU A 62 2.48 -1.36 -0.81
CA LEU A 62 2.23 -1.04 0.59
C LEU A 62 1.80 -2.28 1.40
N PHE A 63 0.95 -3.13 0.83
CA PHE A 63 0.61 -4.43 1.42
C PHE A 63 1.84 -5.29 1.66
N PHE A 64 2.76 -5.37 0.69
CA PHE A 64 3.98 -6.16 0.84
C PHE A 64 4.89 -5.61 1.94
N GLU A 65 5.02 -4.29 2.06
CA GLU A 65 5.75 -3.66 3.17
C GLU A 65 5.16 -4.03 4.53
N ALA A 66 3.82 -4.05 4.67
CA ALA A 66 3.17 -4.49 5.92
C ALA A 66 3.46 -5.96 6.26
N ARG A 67 3.60 -6.81 5.23
CA ARG A 67 4.02 -8.21 5.41
C ARG A 67 5.49 -8.29 5.84
N ARG A 68 6.36 -7.47 5.25
CA ARG A 68 7.80 -7.41 5.56
C ARG A 68 8.04 -6.93 6.98
N ASP A 69 7.38 -5.84 7.41
CA ASP A 69 7.39 -5.30 8.77
C ASP A 69 7.02 -6.39 9.79
N ARG A 70 5.90 -7.09 9.58
CA ARG A 70 5.48 -8.18 10.46
C ARG A 70 6.50 -9.33 10.49
N HIS A 71 7.14 -9.64 9.37
CA HIS A 71 8.12 -10.74 9.29
C HIS A 71 9.44 -10.39 9.98
N SER A 72 9.87 -9.13 9.91
CA SER A 72 11.10 -8.66 10.57
C SER A 72 10.89 -8.28 12.04
N GLY A 73 9.65 -8.27 12.52
CA GLY A 73 9.31 -7.78 13.88
C GLY A 73 9.43 -6.26 14.01
N GLY A 74 9.19 -5.52 12.92
CA GLY A 74 9.27 -4.05 12.89
C GLY A 74 10.68 -3.48 12.72
N ILE A 75 11.68 -4.32 12.45
CA ILE A 75 13.09 -3.91 12.33
C ILE A 75 13.37 -3.29 10.95
N SER A 76 12.65 -3.74 9.92
CA SER A 76 12.93 -3.38 8.51
C SER A 76 12.04 -2.26 7.97
N THR A 77 11.35 -1.52 8.85
CA THR A 77 10.33 -0.56 8.44
C THR A 77 10.99 0.69 7.87
N ASN A 78 10.81 0.92 6.58
CA ASN A 78 11.27 2.13 5.92
C ASN A 78 10.12 3.15 5.91
N GLU A 79 10.08 4.03 6.93
CA GLU A 79 9.01 5.03 7.04
C GLU A 79 8.94 5.99 5.85
N GLU A 80 10.08 6.38 5.26
CA GLU A 80 10.11 7.26 4.09
C GLU A 80 9.39 6.63 2.90
N LEU A 81 9.67 5.35 2.63
CA LEU A 81 8.98 4.58 1.58
C LEU A 81 7.47 4.47 1.86
N ILE A 82 7.07 4.24 3.11
CA ILE A 82 5.65 4.19 3.48
C ILE A 82 4.97 5.53 3.21
N ARG A 83 5.60 6.65 3.58
CA ARG A 83 5.07 7.99 3.32
C ARG A 83 4.96 8.27 1.83
N ASP A 84 5.96 7.89 1.04
CA ASP A 84 5.95 8.08 -0.41
C ASP A 84 4.84 7.27 -1.08
N LEU A 85 4.65 6.01 -0.68
CA LEU A 85 3.54 5.18 -1.16
C LEU A 85 2.19 5.79 -0.78
N LEU A 86 2.00 6.22 0.47
CA LEU A 86 0.76 6.87 0.92
C LEU A 86 0.49 8.16 0.13
N ARG A 87 1.52 8.97 -0.14
CA ARG A 87 1.41 10.20 -0.92
C ARG A 87 0.99 9.90 -2.36
N ALA A 88 1.60 8.90 -2.99
CA ALA A 88 1.24 8.49 -4.35
C ALA A 88 -0.20 7.94 -4.42
N ILE A 89 -0.62 7.12 -3.44
CA ILE A 89 -1.98 6.62 -3.32
C ILE A 89 -2.98 7.77 -3.16
N HIS A 90 -2.68 8.76 -2.31
CA HIS A 90 -3.50 9.98 -2.16
C HIS A 90 -3.64 10.72 -3.48
N GLN A 91 -2.57 10.89 -4.25
CA GLN A 91 -2.64 11.59 -5.54
C GLN A 91 -3.53 10.86 -6.54
N LYS A 92 -3.42 9.52 -6.64
CA LYS A 92 -4.26 8.70 -7.54
C LYS A 92 -5.73 8.78 -7.19
N VAL A 93 -6.07 8.69 -5.90
CA VAL A 93 -7.46 8.83 -5.45
C VAL A 93 -7.99 10.24 -5.70
N LYS A 94 -7.17 11.26 -5.44
CA LYS A 94 -7.53 12.66 -5.69
C LYS A 94 -7.75 12.97 -7.18
N SER A 95 -6.98 12.33 -8.08
CA SER A 95 -7.12 12.49 -9.53
C SER A 95 -8.23 11.61 -10.13
N GLY A 96 -8.81 10.69 -9.36
CA GLY A 96 -9.83 9.75 -9.83
C GLY A 96 -9.27 8.55 -10.60
N GLU A 97 -7.95 8.34 -10.55
CA GLU A 97 -7.27 7.17 -11.12
C GLU A 97 -7.43 5.97 -10.16
N LEU A 98 -8.54 5.24 -10.29
CA LEU A 98 -8.95 4.17 -9.37
C LEU A 98 -8.75 2.75 -9.94
N ASP A 99 -7.74 2.57 -10.80
CA ASP A 99 -7.40 1.31 -11.47
C ASP A 99 -6.84 0.22 -10.55
#